data_AF-A0A9P5BUZ8-F1
#
_entry.id   AF-A0A9P5BUZ8-F1
#
_cell.length_a   1.000
_cell.length_b   1.000
_cell.length_c   1.000
_cell.angle_alpha   90.00
_cell.angle_beta   90.00
_cell.angle_gamma   90.00
#
_symmetry.space_group_name_H-M   'P 1'
#
loop_
_entity.id
_entity.type
_entity.pdbx_description
1 polymer ?
#
loop_
_entity_poly.entity_id
_entity_poly.type
_entity_poly.pdbx_seq_one_letter_code
_entity_poly.pdbx_strand_id
1 'polypeptide(L)'
;MHYLEFYYHCVGPKLSGQFDTEFWSRTILQMAHAEHAVRSALIALSHLDKHQSGTLQQARRSALDETQYDRRPFYVNYNKAIRLLLEHMAKPTFSPEVGLVVCLLFACIEFLQADPKIAFTHIRSGLNIVQELRQRQMISSAVAPTESVQISVSARSNMVEQVLVPILTHALASALPYGASLAQDFVFLESCPRYFTGASFASVDDARSSFFDLRNAAFTIARDMAVKLYGSLAFTESDLKRQKCLLERYNIWLQALEAFENSQAVTAADVLSISALRLGYCASYSACACITDKTQMAYDVHLDSYRNIIRHASILIESLYVDDASETHSASAPTANFTFNTSIIPALFYTAIRCRCPVTRREAIKLLTKDLPREGLWDPEQHRIVAERVIEIEEMDVDAKGWPTETSRLCRSSVGTEVDEKNGFVADFLYTKDLDLAAHKIWSERLTLGGSPRKTLPPPLHSAATSNAQQQCSMVFPQDTSSPWRQLD
;
A
#
# COMPACT_ATOMS: atom_id res chain seq x y z
N MET A 1 -18.94 -21.69 13.58
CA MET A 1 -19.66 -21.56 12.30
C MET A 1 -20.04 -20.11 12.01
N HIS A 2 -20.70 -19.40 12.93
CA HIS A 2 -21.14 -17.99 12.74
C HIS A 2 -20.12 -17.04 12.10
N TYR A 3 -18.85 -17.05 12.55
CA TYR A 3 -17.82 -16.15 12.00
C TYR A 3 -17.32 -16.54 10.59
N LEU A 4 -17.38 -17.81 10.20
CA LEU A 4 -17.02 -18.23 8.83
C LEU A 4 -18.15 -17.92 7.84
N GLU A 5 -19.39 -18.00 8.30
CA GLU A 5 -20.56 -17.55 7.54
C GLU A 5 -20.53 -16.03 7.37
N PHE A 6 -20.25 -15.29 8.45
CA PHE A 6 -20.02 -13.85 8.38
C PHE A 6 -18.85 -13.50 7.44
N TYR A 7 -17.77 -14.28 7.46
CA TYR A 7 -16.69 -14.11 6.49
C TYR A 7 -17.21 -14.19 5.06
N TYR A 8 -17.92 -15.26 4.73
CA TYR A 8 -18.40 -15.52 3.38
C TYR A 8 -19.32 -14.41 2.86
N HIS A 9 -20.23 -13.91 3.69
CA HIS A 9 -21.20 -12.89 3.29
C HIS A 9 -20.67 -11.46 3.35
N CYS A 10 -19.75 -11.15 4.27
CA CYS A 10 -19.37 -9.75 4.57
C CYS A 10 -17.89 -9.47 4.34
N VAL A 11 -16.99 -10.30 4.88
CA VAL A 11 -15.55 -10.00 4.88
C VAL A 11 -14.93 -10.36 3.53
N GLY A 12 -15.17 -11.57 3.02
CA GLY A 12 -14.63 -12.10 1.77
C GLY A 12 -14.84 -11.15 0.57
N PRO A 13 -16.08 -10.66 0.32
CA PRO A 13 -16.33 -9.69 -0.76
C PRO A 13 -15.52 -8.39 -0.64
N LYS A 14 -15.31 -7.87 0.58
CA LYS A 14 -14.49 -6.68 0.84
C LYS A 14 -12.99 -6.94 0.64
N LEU A 15 -12.52 -8.14 0.99
CA LEU A 15 -11.13 -8.56 0.78
C LEU A 15 -10.80 -8.72 -0.69
N SER A 16 -11.73 -9.26 -1.48
CA SER A 16 -11.59 -9.29 -2.93
C SER A 16 -11.63 -7.89 -3.53
N GLY A 17 -12.55 -7.03 -3.07
CA GLY A 17 -12.83 -5.80 -3.81
C GLY A 17 -13.15 -6.14 -5.27
N GLN A 18 -12.42 -5.53 -6.22
CA GLN A 18 -12.57 -5.80 -7.65
C GLN A 18 -11.77 -7.03 -8.15
N PHE A 19 -11.01 -7.67 -7.27
CA PHE A 19 -9.89 -8.53 -7.65
C PHE A 19 -9.74 -9.77 -6.77
N ASP A 20 -9.07 -10.81 -7.27
CA ASP A 20 -8.72 -12.02 -6.51
C ASP A 20 -9.93 -12.70 -5.83
N THR A 21 -11.13 -12.52 -6.41
CA THR A 21 -12.41 -13.04 -5.90
C THR A 21 -12.38 -14.55 -5.74
N GLU A 22 -11.77 -15.27 -6.68
CA GLU A 22 -11.64 -16.73 -6.56
C GLU A 22 -10.87 -17.11 -5.29
N PHE A 23 -9.79 -16.39 -4.97
CA PHE A 23 -8.99 -16.66 -3.79
C PHE A 23 -9.77 -16.37 -2.51
N TRP A 24 -10.31 -15.15 -2.38
CA TRP A 24 -10.96 -14.68 -1.15
C TRP A 24 -12.36 -15.27 -0.92
N SER A 25 -13.10 -15.61 -1.98
CA SER A 25 -14.45 -16.14 -1.85
C SER A 25 -14.50 -17.67 -1.84
N ARG A 26 -13.53 -18.36 -2.47
CA ARG A 26 -13.56 -19.82 -2.61
C ARG A 26 -12.33 -20.51 -2.04
N THR A 27 -11.14 -20.22 -2.58
CA THR A 27 -9.92 -20.98 -2.24
C THR A 27 -9.59 -20.90 -0.76
N ILE A 28 -9.69 -19.72 -0.16
CA ILE A 28 -9.38 -19.53 1.26
C ILE A 28 -10.35 -20.26 2.19
N LEU A 29 -11.62 -20.41 1.79
CA LEU A 29 -12.61 -21.18 2.54
C LEU A 29 -12.38 -22.69 2.42
N GLN A 30 -11.96 -23.16 1.24
CA GLN A 30 -11.54 -24.55 1.05
C GLN A 30 -10.30 -24.86 1.91
N MET A 31 -9.33 -23.95 1.95
CA MET A 31 -8.18 -24.06 2.85
C MET A 31 -8.59 -24.00 4.32
N ALA A 32 -9.52 -23.15 4.71
CA ALA A 32 -10.05 -23.11 6.08
C ALA A 32 -10.77 -24.40 6.46
N HIS A 33 -11.40 -25.09 5.51
CA HIS A 33 -11.99 -26.39 5.75
C HIS A 33 -10.92 -27.47 5.99
N ALA A 34 -9.85 -27.48 5.19
CA ALA A 34 -8.76 -28.44 5.33
C ALA A 34 -7.85 -28.16 6.54
N GLU A 35 -7.54 -26.89 6.79
CA GLU A 35 -6.45 -26.46 7.66
C GLU A 35 -6.96 -25.67 8.87
N HIS A 36 -6.77 -26.23 10.07
CA HIS A 36 -7.27 -25.61 11.30
C HIS A 36 -6.60 -24.26 11.62
N ALA A 37 -5.34 -24.07 11.22
CA ALA A 37 -4.64 -22.80 11.40
C ALA A 37 -5.32 -21.67 10.60
N VAL A 38 -5.59 -21.91 9.30
CA VAL A 38 -6.30 -20.97 8.41
C VAL A 38 -7.70 -20.68 8.94
N ARG A 39 -8.42 -21.71 9.37
CA ARG A 39 -9.76 -21.56 9.98
C ARG A 39 -9.76 -20.62 11.18
N SER A 40 -8.81 -20.81 12.09
CA SER A 40 -8.72 -19.99 13.30
C SER A 40 -8.31 -18.55 12.96
N ALA A 41 -7.40 -18.33 12.01
CA ALA A 41 -7.05 -16.99 11.56
C ALA A 41 -8.24 -16.26 10.92
N LEU A 42 -9.02 -16.93 10.06
CA LEU A 42 -10.24 -16.36 9.47
C LEU A 42 -11.29 -15.99 10.52
N ILE A 43 -11.49 -16.83 11.53
CA ILE A 43 -12.43 -16.52 12.61
C ILE A 43 -11.97 -15.28 13.39
N ALA A 44 -10.66 -15.15 13.65
CA ALA A 44 -10.10 -13.98 14.33
C ALA A 44 -10.30 -12.70 13.49
N LEU A 45 -9.98 -12.73 12.19
CA LEU A 45 -10.21 -11.61 11.28
C LEU A 45 -11.69 -11.20 11.22
N SER A 46 -12.57 -12.19 11.05
CA SER A 46 -14.02 -11.96 10.93
C SER A 46 -14.63 -11.43 12.23
N HIS A 47 -14.09 -11.85 13.38
CA HIS A 47 -14.49 -11.30 14.66
C HIS A 47 -14.12 -9.82 14.77
N LEU A 48 -12.90 -9.43 14.37
CA LEU A 48 -12.49 -8.03 14.39
C LEU A 48 -13.32 -7.19 13.43
N ASP A 49 -13.48 -7.63 12.19
CA ASP A 49 -14.23 -6.90 11.16
C ASP A 49 -15.68 -6.62 11.61
N LYS A 50 -16.31 -7.58 12.29
CA LYS A 50 -17.67 -7.45 12.80
C LYS A 50 -17.84 -6.42 13.93
N HIS A 51 -16.80 -6.20 14.74
CA HIS A 51 -16.89 -5.42 15.98
C HIS A 51 -16.08 -4.11 15.94
N GLN A 52 -15.35 -3.84 14.87
CA GLN A 52 -14.61 -2.61 14.67
C GLN A 52 -15.23 -1.77 13.54
N SER A 53 -15.12 -0.44 13.64
CA SER A 53 -15.61 0.45 12.57
C SER A 53 -14.68 0.56 11.37
N GLY A 54 -13.42 0.09 11.48
CA GLY A 54 -12.40 0.23 10.43
C GLY A 54 -11.60 1.54 10.48
N THR A 55 -12.05 2.54 11.25
CA THR A 55 -11.33 3.82 11.42
C THR A 55 -10.06 3.68 12.27
N LEU A 56 -9.04 4.51 12.02
CA LEU A 56 -7.82 4.55 12.82
C LEU A 56 -8.07 4.92 14.30
N GLN A 57 -8.95 5.89 14.53
CA GLN A 57 -9.35 6.33 15.88
C GLN A 57 -9.94 5.17 16.70
N GLN A 58 -10.86 4.41 16.12
CA GLN A 58 -11.53 3.31 16.80
C GLN A 58 -10.60 2.11 17.02
N ALA A 59 -9.79 1.74 16.03
CA ALA A 59 -8.82 0.65 16.17
C ALA A 59 -7.90 0.85 17.39
N ARG A 60 -7.46 2.09 17.63
CA ARG A 60 -6.69 2.47 18.81
C ARG A 60 -7.50 2.44 20.10
N ARG A 61 -8.71 3.02 20.12
CA ARG A 61 -9.59 2.97 21.30
C ARG A 61 -9.88 1.55 21.74
N SER A 62 -10.21 0.66 20.80
CA SER A 62 -10.51 -0.74 21.09
C SER A 62 -9.29 -1.50 21.64
N ALA A 63 -8.06 -1.06 21.35
CA ALA A 63 -6.84 -1.63 21.94
C ALA A 63 -6.61 -1.19 23.40
N LEU A 64 -7.14 -0.02 23.79
CA LEU A 64 -7.00 0.55 25.14
C LEU A 64 -8.18 0.21 26.06
N ASP A 65 -9.36 -0.02 25.48
CA ASP A 65 -10.62 -0.24 26.20
C ASP A 65 -11.25 -1.59 25.79
N GLU A 66 -10.98 -2.62 26.58
CA GLU A 66 -11.55 -3.97 26.39
C GLU A 66 -13.05 -4.05 26.73
N THR A 67 -13.67 -2.98 27.23
CA THR A 67 -15.08 -3.03 27.69
C THR A 67 -16.11 -2.88 26.56
N GLN A 68 -15.68 -2.48 25.35
CA GLN A 68 -16.60 -2.21 24.24
C GLN A 68 -17.25 -3.47 23.65
N TYR A 69 -16.55 -4.60 23.61
CA TYR A 69 -17.08 -5.89 23.17
C TYR A 69 -16.20 -7.04 23.68
N ASP A 70 -16.74 -8.25 23.74
CA ASP A 70 -15.99 -9.43 24.18
C ASP A 70 -14.88 -9.78 23.17
N ARG A 71 -13.63 -9.42 23.48
CA ARG A 71 -12.45 -9.74 22.66
C ARG A 71 -11.92 -11.15 22.86
N ARG A 72 -12.45 -11.93 23.82
CA ARG A 72 -11.95 -13.30 24.09
C ARG A 72 -12.00 -14.20 22.85
N PRO A 73 -13.07 -14.22 22.03
CA PRO A 73 -13.10 -15.09 20.85
C PRO A 73 -12.03 -14.71 19.82
N PHE A 74 -11.69 -13.43 19.69
CA PHE A 74 -10.56 -12.97 18.87
C PHE A 74 -9.24 -13.56 19.38
N TYR A 75 -8.86 -13.29 20.63
CA TYR A 75 -7.57 -13.73 21.18
C TYR A 75 -7.42 -15.25 21.20
N VAL A 76 -8.50 -15.98 21.52
CA VAL A 76 -8.50 -17.45 21.51
C VAL A 76 -8.18 -17.99 20.12
N ASN A 77 -8.81 -17.45 19.07
CA ASN A 77 -8.60 -17.91 17.71
C ASN A 77 -7.29 -17.42 17.12
N TYR A 78 -6.88 -16.18 17.40
CA TYR A 78 -5.58 -15.64 17.01
C TYR A 78 -4.44 -16.51 17.55
N ASN A 79 -4.40 -16.75 18.86
CA ASN A 79 -3.37 -17.57 19.50
C ASN A 79 -3.47 -19.06 19.10
N LYS A 80 -4.67 -19.56 18.84
CA LYS A 80 -4.87 -20.93 18.33
C LYS A 80 -4.29 -21.08 16.92
N ALA A 81 -4.47 -20.11 16.03
CA ALA A 81 -3.89 -20.13 14.70
C ALA A 81 -2.35 -20.15 14.74
N ILE A 82 -1.73 -19.34 15.60
CA ILE A 82 -0.26 -19.34 15.79
C ILE A 82 0.22 -20.71 16.25
N ARG A 83 -0.37 -21.27 17.32
CA ARG A 83 0.03 -22.58 17.86
C ARG A 83 -0.09 -23.68 16.80
N LEU A 84 -1.23 -23.75 16.12
CA LEU A 84 -1.46 -24.75 15.07
C LEU A 84 -0.49 -24.60 13.89
N LEU A 85 -0.14 -23.38 13.52
CA LEU A 85 0.84 -23.13 12.46
C LEU A 85 2.23 -23.63 12.88
N LEU A 86 2.69 -23.28 14.08
CA LEU A 86 4.00 -23.73 14.60
C LEU A 86 4.08 -25.26 14.71
N GLU A 87 3.02 -25.91 15.18
CA GLU A 87 2.92 -27.37 15.23
C GLU A 87 2.95 -28.01 13.82
N HIS A 88 2.37 -27.36 12.80
CA HIS A 88 2.40 -27.85 11.43
C HIS A 88 3.74 -27.60 10.74
N MET A 89 4.38 -26.46 10.97
CA MET A 89 5.71 -26.13 10.44
C MET A 89 6.79 -27.11 10.92
N ALA A 90 6.61 -27.71 12.10
CA ALA A 90 7.51 -28.75 12.61
C ALA A 90 7.40 -30.10 11.84
N LYS A 91 6.36 -30.29 11.01
CA LYS A 91 6.12 -31.54 10.29
C LYS A 91 6.72 -31.50 8.88
N PRO A 92 7.29 -32.62 8.38
CA PRO A 92 7.80 -32.70 7.00
C PRO A 92 6.72 -32.49 5.93
N THR A 93 5.45 -32.67 6.29
CA THR A 93 4.29 -32.52 5.39
C THR A 93 3.76 -31.09 5.30
N PHE A 94 4.45 -30.12 5.89
CA PHE A 94 4.03 -28.72 5.88
C PHE A 94 3.86 -28.19 4.45
N SER A 95 2.67 -27.66 4.16
CA SER A 95 2.38 -26.98 2.90
C SER A 95 2.75 -25.49 3.05
N PRO A 96 3.65 -24.96 2.22
CA PRO A 96 4.01 -23.54 2.27
C PRO A 96 2.82 -22.61 2.03
N GLU A 97 1.85 -23.04 1.22
CA GLU A 97 0.62 -22.31 0.93
C GLU A 97 -0.14 -21.98 2.21
N VAL A 98 -0.20 -22.91 3.16
CA VAL A 98 -0.82 -22.69 4.49
C VAL A 98 -0.08 -21.60 5.26
N GLY A 99 1.26 -21.65 5.28
CA GLY A 99 2.08 -20.62 5.92
C GLY A 99 1.86 -19.23 5.34
N LEU A 100 1.83 -19.14 4.01
CA LEU A 100 1.62 -17.89 3.28
C LEU A 100 0.23 -17.31 3.52
N VAL A 101 -0.82 -18.13 3.44
CA VAL A 101 -2.19 -17.69 3.71
C VAL A 101 -2.36 -17.24 5.16
N VAL A 102 -1.77 -17.95 6.12
CA VAL A 102 -1.82 -17.54 7.52
C VAL A 102 -1.04 -16.22 7.74
N CYS A 103 0.13 -16.05 7.13
CA CYS A 103 0.86 -14.77 7.16
C CYS A 103 0.03 -13.62 6.57
N LEU A 104 -0.63 -13.85 5.44
CA LEU A 104 -1.50 -12.87 4.80
C LEU A 104 -2.69 -12.49 5.71
N LEU A 105 -3.37 -13.48 6.31
CA LEU A 105 -4.48 -13.24 7.23
C LEU A 105 -4.06 -12.49 8.49
N PHE A 106 -2.89 -12.79 9.04
CA PHE A 106 -2.34 -12.04 10.17
C PHE A 106 -1.97 -10.61 9.77
N ALA A 107 -1.34 -10.39 8.62
CA ALA A 107 -1.10 -9.04 8.12
C ALA A 107 -2.42 -8.26 7.99
N CYS A 108 -3.48 -8.91 7.52
CA CYS A 108 -4.82 -8.33 7.46
C CYS A 108 -5.36 -7.94 8.85
N ILE A 109 -5.26 -8.86 9.81
CA ILE A 109 -5.66 -8.61 11.20
C ILE A 109 -4.91 -7.40 11.77
N GLU A 110 -3.59 -7.33 11.57
CA GLU A 110 -2.76 -6.27 12.13
C GLU A 110 -3.00 -4.91 11.46
N PHE A 111 -3.24 -4.88 10.15
CA PHE A 111 -3.69 -3.65 9.49
C PHE A 111 -5.04 -3.17 10.02
N LEU A 112 -5.98 -4.07 10.29
CA LEU A 112 -7.28 -3.72 10.88
C LEU A 112 -7.13 -3.18 12.31
N GLN A 113 -6.19 -3.74 13.07
CA GLN A 113 -5.81 -3.25 14.41
C GLN A 113 -4.92 -1.99 14.39
N ALA A 114 -4.54 -1.50 13.21
CA ALA A 114 -3.59 -0.40 13.01
C ALA A 114 -2.19 -0.65 13.64
N ASP A 115 -1.70 -1.88 13.62
CA ASP A 115 -0.33 -2.23 13.99
C ASP A 115 0.53 -2.52 12.75
N PRO A 116 1.13 -1.49 12.11
CA PRO A 116 1.99 -1.69 10.94
C PRO A 116 3.23 -2.54 11.26
N LYS A 117 3.77 -2.48 12.48
CA LYS A 117 5.03 -3.15 12.82
C LYS A 117 4.85 -4.67 12.79
N ILE A 118 3.76 -5.16 13.40
CA ILE A 118 3.43 -6.59 13.38
C ILE A 118 2.94 -7.01 11.99
N ALA A 119 2.14 -6.18 11.30
CA ALA A 119 1.72 -6.44 9.93
C ALA A 119 2.92 -6.68 8.99
N PHE A 120 3.94 -5.81 9.04
CA PHE A 120 5.14 -5.95 8.21
C PHE A 120 5.95 -7.18 8.59
N THR A 121 5.96 -7.55 9.87
CA THR A 121 6.60 -8.79 10.32
C THR A 121 5.95 -10.00 9.67
N HIS A 122 4.62 -10.08 9.61
CA HIS A 122 3.91 -11.17 8.94
C HIS A 122 4.14 -11.20 7.44
N ILE A 123 4.12 -10.05 6.77
CA ILE A 123 4.40 -9.96 5.33
C ILE A 123 5.82 -10.46 5.04
N ARG A 124 6.81 -9.99 5.81
CA ARG A 124 8.21 -10.42 5.68
C ARG A 124 8.39 -11.92 5.93
N SER A 125 7.73 -12.47 6.95
CA SER A 125 7.71 -13.92 7.18
C SER A 125 7.15 -14.69 5.97
N GLY A 126 6.08 -14.18 5.36
CA GLY A 126 5.54 -14.75 4.12
C GLY A 126 6.53 -14.71 2.96
N LEU A 127 7.19 -13.58 2.74
CA LEU A 127 8.18 -13.43 1.66
C LEU A 127 9.43 -14.30 1.87
N ASN A 128 9.87 -14.49 3.12
CA ASN A 128 10.95 -15.42 3.44
C ASN A 128 10.58 -16.87 3.07
N ILE A 129 9.33 -17.28 3.32
CA ILE A 129 8.83 -18.60 2.88
C ILE A 129 8.90 -18.71 1.35
N VAL A 130 8.46 -17.69 0.60
CA VAL A 130 8.55 -17.67 -0.87
C VAL A 130 10.01 -17.80 -1.34
N GLN A 131 10.92 -17.03 -0.75
CA GLN A 131 12.33 -17.05 -1.11
C GLN A 131 12.95 -18.43 -0.89
N GLU A 132 12.67 -19.06 0.26
CA GLU A 132 13.17 -20.39 0.58
C GLU A 132 12.65 -21.45 -0.42
N LEU A 133 11.38 -21.36 -0.83
CA LEU A 133 10.79 -22.27 -1.82
C LEU A 133 11.45 -22.14 -3.19
N ARG A 134 11.64 -20.91 -3.67
CA ARG A 134 12.30 -20.65 -4.95
C ARG A 134 13.73 -21.21 -4.95
N GLN A 135 14.48 -21.02 -3.86
CA GLN A 135 15.83 -21.57 -3.70
C GLN A 135 15.82 -23.10 -3.75
N ARG A 136 14.90 -23.76 -3.03
CA ARG A 136 14.76 -25.23 -3.06
C ARG A 136 14.39 -25.76 -4.45
N GLN A 137 13.51 -25.07 -5.17
CA GLN A 137 13.12 -25.44 -6.54
C GLN A 137 14.29 -25.32 -7.53
N MET A 138 15.13 -24.27 -7.42
CA MET A 138 16.33 -24.11 -8.22
C MET A 138 17.30 -25.27 -8.03
N ILE A 139 17.52 -25.69 -6.78
CA ILE A 139 18.39 -26.84 -6.45
C ILE A 139 17.81 -28.15 -6.98
N SER A 140 16.50 -28.38 -6.80
CA SER A 140 15.85 -29.63 -7.26
C SER A 140 15.83 -29.76 -8.79
N SER A 141 15.63 -28.66 -9.52
CA SER A 141 15.61 -28.65 -10.98
C SER A 141 16.97 -28.96 -11.60
N ALA A 142 18.06 -28.74 -10.85
CA ALA A 142 19.40 -29.12 -11.27
C ALA A 142 19.72 -30.62 -11.09
N VAL A 143 18.90 -31.36 -10.32
CA VAL A 143 19.25 -32.71 -9.85
C VAL A 143 18.35 -33.83 -10.43
N ALA A 144 17.10 -33.58 -10.85
CA ALA A 144 16.28 -34.62 -11.49
C ALA A 144 15.09 -34.07 -12.34
N PRO A 145 14.91 -34.53 -13.60
CA PRO A 145 13.70 -34.29 -14.38
C PRO A 145 12.77 -35.51 -14.31
N THR A 146 11.69 -35.47 -13.53
CA THR A 146 10.64 -36.52 -13.55
C THR A 146 9.23 -35.91 -13.66
N GLU A 147 8.47 -36.35 -14.66
CA GLU A 147 7.25 -35.68 -15.17
C GLU A 147 6.04 -35.66 -14.22
N SER A 148 5.84 -36.68 -13.37
CA SER A 148 4.65 -36.77 -12.50
C SER A 148 4.74 -35.88 -11.24
N VAL A 149 5.95 -35.70 -10.70
CA VAL A 149 6.22 -34.76 -9.61
C VAL A 149 6.08 -33.31 -10.11
N GLN A 150 6.48 -33.06 -11.36
CA GLN A 150 6.39 -31.74 -11.99
C GLN A 150 4.96 -31.20 -12.06
N ILE A 151 3.93 -32.02 -12.28
CA ILE A 151 2.53 -31.54 -12.38
C ILE A 151 2.01 -31.01 -11.04
N SER A 152 2.20 -31.75 -9.93
CA SER A 152 1.76 -31.29 -8.59
C SER A 152 2.62 -30.15 -8.03
N VAL A 153 3.90 -30.10 -8.41
CA VAL A 153 4.82 -29.00 -8.06
C VAL A 153 4.47 -27.76 -8.89
N SER A 154 4.10 -27.93 -10.16
CA SER A 154 3.66 -26.85 -11.05
C SER A 154 2.36 -26.21 -10.56
N ALA A 155 1.35 -26.99 -10.15
CA ALA A 155 0.09 -26.43 -9.63
C ALA A 155 0.26 -25.66 -8.30
N ARG A 156 1.10 -26.19 -7.38
CA ARG A 156 1.45 -25.52 -6.11
C ARG A 156 2.31 -24.28 -6.33
N SER A 157 3.30 -24.39 -7.20
CA SER A 157 4.10 -23.25 -7.65
C SER A 157 3.23 -22.20 -8.32
N ASN A 158 2.17 -22.60 -9.03
CA ASN A 158 1.23 -21.69 -9.69
C ASN A 158 0.42 -20.88 -8.64
N MET A 159 -0.20 -21.52 -7.64
CA MET A 159 -0.92 -20.76 -6.59
C MET A 159 0.00 -19.79 -5.83
N VAL A 160 1.21 -20.23 -5.46
CA VAL A 160 2.16 -19.38 -4.76
C VAL A 160 2.56 -18.19 -5.63
N GLU A 161 2.99 -18.44 -6.87
CA GLU A 161 3.56 -17.41 -7.74
C GLU A 161 2.51 -16.50 -8.40
N GLN A 162 1.35 -17.04 -8.77
CA GLN A 162 0.31 -16.30 -9.51
C GLN A 162 -0.74 -15.66 -8.61
N VAL A 163 -0.89 -16.11 -7.36
CA VAL A 163 -1.92 -15.59 -6.44
C VAL A 163 -1.31 -14.99 -5.18
N LEU A 164 -0.57 -15.78 -4.40
CA LEU A 164 -0.13 -15.34 -3.06
C LEU A 164 1.00 -14.30 -3.11
N VAL A 165 1.98 -14.49 -4.00
CA VAL A 165 3.09 -13.54 -4.18
C VAL A 165 2.58 -12.17 -4.62
N PRO A 166 1.71 -12.01 -5.63
CA PRO A 166 1.15 -10.73 -6.00
C PRO A 166 0.42 -10.03 -4.84
N ILE A 167 -0.41 -10.75 -4.08
CA ILE A 167 -1.15 -10.17 -2.95
C ILE A 167 -0.19 -9.69 -1.85
N LEU A 168 0.79 -10.51 -1.45
CA LEU A 168 1.80 -10.14 -0.44
C LEU A 168 2.66 -8.97 -0.89
N THR A 169 3.07 -8.97 -2.16
CA THR A 169 3.86 -7.90 -2.76
C THR A 169 3.06 -6.59 -2.80
N HIS A 170 1.77 -6.65 -3.12
CA HIS A 170 0.88 -5.50 -3.08
C HIS A 170 0.72 -4.95 -1.65
N ALA A 171 0.46 -5.82 -0.67
CA ALA A 171 0.34 -5.43 0.73
C ALA A 171 1.62 -4.78 1.27
N LEU A 172 2.79 -5.21 0.78
CA LEU A 172 4.06 -4.58 1.13
C LEU A 172 4.30 -3.27 0.37
N ALA A 173 3.88 -3.18 -0.89
CA ALA A 173 4.00 -1.97 -1.68
C ALA A 173 3.22 -0.80 -1.05
N SER A 174 2.03 -1.05 -0.49
CA SER A 174 1.24 -0.04 0.23
C SER A 174 1.87 0.38 1.57
N ALA A 175 2.80 -0.40 2.10
CA ALA A 175 3.54 -0.14 3.34
C ALA A 175 4.81 0.70 3.14
N LEU A 176 5.36 0.79 1.93
CA LEU A 176 6.63 1.48 1.66
C LEU A 176 6.64 2.95 2.09
N PRO A 177 5.57 3.73 1.87
CA PRO A 177 5.52 5.12 2.32
C PRO A 177 5.59 5.28 3.85
N TYR A 178 5.40 4.20 4.62
CA TYR A 178 5.51 4.14 6.08
C TYR A 178 6.83 3.53 6.57
N GLY A 179 7.84 3.43 5.70
CA GLY A 179 9.20 3.07 6.10
C GLY A 179 9.48 1.57 6.20
N ALA A 180 8.66 0.71 5.58
CA ALA A 180 9.00 -0.70 5.41
C ALA A 180 10.35 -0.85 4.67
N SER A 181 11.25 -1.69 5.21
CA SER A 181 12.64 -1.79 4.74
C SER A 181 12.77 -2.69 3.51
N LEU A 182 13.10 -2.09 2.39
CA LEU A 182 13.20 -2.79 1.12
C LEU A 182 14.50 -3.62 0.92
N ALA A 183 15.52 -3.45 1.77
CA ALA A 183 16.83 -4.07 1.57
C ALA A 183 16.82 -5.59 1.80
N GLN A 184 15.92 -6.09 2.65
CA GLN A 184 15.73 -7.52 2.90
C GLN A 184 14.53 -8.10 2.12
N ASP A 185 13.54 -7.26 1.79
CA ASP A 185 12.19 -7.79 1.52
C ASP A 185 11.86 -8.03 0.02
N PHE A 186 12.69 -7.59 -0.94
CA PHE A 186 12.29 -7.56 -2.37
C PHE A 186 13.38 -7.89 -3.41
N VAL A 187 14.35 -8.74 -3.08
CA VAL A 187 15.44 -9.13 -4.02
C VAL A 187 14.91 -9.73 -5.33
N PHE A 188 13.65 -10.20 -5.36
CA PHE A 188 13.02 -10.85 -6.50
C PHE A 188 12.17 -9.93 -7.41
N LEU A 189 11.97 -8.66 -7.06
CA LEU A 189 11.22 -7.75 -7.95
C LEU A 189 12.07 -7.36 -9.16
N GLU A 190 11.56 -7.62 -10.36
CA GLU A 190 12.25 -7.24 -11.59
C GLU A 190 12.38 -5.70 -11.65
N SER A 191 13.61 -5.22 -11.88
CA SER A 191 13.90 -3.77 -11.89
C SER A 191 13.25 -3.01 -13.04
N CYS A 192 12.84 -3.71 -14.11
CA CYS A 192 12.07 -3.18 -15.21
C CYS A 192 11.50 -4.37 -16.01
N PRO A 193 10.18 -4.60 -16.01
CA PRO A 193 9.62 -5.76 -16.69
C PRO A 193 9.74 -5.59 -18.21
N ARG A 194 10.43 -6.53 -18.88
CA ARG A 194 10.79 -6.44 -20.31
C ARG A 194 9.88 -7.23 -21.24
N TYR A 195 9.03 -8.09 -20.69
CA TYR A 195 8.16 -8.98 -21.45
C TYR A 195 6.98 -8.26 -22.14
N PHE A 196 6.83 -6.94 -21.93
CA PHE A 196 5.83 -6.12 -22.62
C PHE A 196 6.13 -5.99 -24.11
N THR A 197 5.29 -6.62 -24.93
CA THR A 197 5.37 -6.59 -26.40
C THR A 197 4.51 -5.48 -27.03
N GLY A 198 3.67 -4.80 -26.22
CA GLY A 198 2.71 -3.80 -26.71
C GLY A 198 1.48 -4.40 -27.41
N ALA A 199 1.32 -5.74 -27.34
CA ALA A 199 0.09 -6.39 -27.76
C ALA A 199 -1.07 -6.02 -26.81
N SER A 200 -2.30 -6.04 -27.35
CA SER A 200 -3.51 -5.92 -26.53
C SER A 200 -3.53 -7.01 -25.45
N PHE A 201 -4.02 -6.66 -24.26
CA PHE A 201 -4.23 -7.62 -23.17
C PHE A 201 -5.30 -8.66 -23.54
N ALA A 202 -5.20 -9.85 -22.96
CA ALA A 202 -6.21 -10.89 -23.13
C ALA A 202 -7.44 -10.68 -22.21
N SER A 203 -7.22 -10.02 -21.06
CA SER A 203 -8.26 -9.72 -20.07
C SER A 203 -7.85 -8.52 -19.20
N VAL A 204 -8.79 -8.00 -18.41
CA VAL A 204 -8.49 -6.97 -17.41
C VAL A 204 -7.51 -7.49 -16.33
N ASP A 205 -7.57 -8.78 -16.00
CA ASP A 205 -6.64 -9.40 -15.05
C ASP A 205 -5.19 -9.45 -15.57
N ASP A 206 -5.03 -9.65 -16.88
CA ASP A 206 -3.73 -9.58 -17.55
C ASP A 206 -3.17 -8.15 -17.52
N ALA A 207 -4.02 -7.15 -17.83
CA ALA A 207 -3.67 -5.73 -17.71
C ALA A 207 -3.30 -5.32 -16.27
N ARG A 208 -3.97 -5.90 -15.27
CA ARG A 208 -3.72 -5.65 -13.85
C ARG A 208 -2.41 -6.26 -13.38
N SER A 209 -2.19 -7.54 -13.66
CA SER A 209 -1.00 -8.26 -13.21
C SER A 209 0.26 -7.58 -13.77
N SER A 210 0.21 -7.21 -15.06
CA SER A 210 1.26 -6.41 -15.70
C SER A 210 1.45 -5.02 -15.10
N PHE A 211 0.37 -4.33 -14.74
CA PHE A 211 0.47 -3.02 -14.08
C PHE A 211 1.15 -3.13 -12.70
N PHE A 212 0.85 -4.17 -11.93
CA PHE A 212 1.48 -4.36 -10.63
C PHE A 212 2.98 -4.55 -10.75
N ASP A 213 3.46 -5.23 -11.79
CA ASP A 213 4.90 -5.34 -12.05
C ASP A 213 5.54 -3.98 -12.37
N LEU A 214 4.85 -3.13 -13.15
CA LEU A 214 5.30 -1.75 -13.40
C LEU A 214 5.32 -0.90 -12.13
N ARG A 215 4.28 -1.00 -11.30
CA ARG A 215 4.15 -0.29 -10.03
C ARG A 215 5.24 -0.73 -9.05
N ASN A 216 5.50 -2.03 -8.96
CA ASN A 216 6.54 -2.59 -8.09
C ASN A 216 7.94 -2.15 -8.52
N ALA A 217 8.20 -2.13 -9.84
CA ALA A 217 9.43 -1.56 -10.39
C ALA A 217 9.55 -0.06 -10.09
N ALA A 218 8.45 0.69 -10.18
CA ALA A 218 8.39 2.13 -9.86
C ALA A 218 8.70 2.40 -8.38
N PHE A 219 8.19 1.59 -7.46
CA PHE A 219 8.54 1.73 -6.04
C PHE A 219 10.00 1.38 -5.75
N THR A 220 10.55 0.38 -6.45
CA THR A 220 11.96 0.01 -6.30
C THR A 220 12.89 1.13 -6.74
N ILE A 221 12.63 1.73 -7.91
CA ILE A 221 13.41 2.89 -8.36
C ILE A 221 13.19 4.11 -7.46
N ALA A 222 11.95 4.32 -6.99
CA ALA A 222 11.61 5.41 -6.11
C ALA A 222 12.41 5.38 -4.81
N ARG A 223 12.56 4.20 -4.20
CA ARG A 223 13.43 4.00 -3.04
C ARG A 223 14.87 4.39 -3.35
N ASP A 224 15.46 3.77 -4.37
CA ASP A 224 16.90 3.95 -4.67
C ASP A 224 17.21 5.42 -4.92
N MET A 225 16.31 6.10 -5.62
CA MET A 225 16.43 7.51 -5.91
C MET A 225 16.15 8.37 -4.69
N ALA A 226 15.18 8.01 -3.83
CA ALA A 226 14.95 8.71 -2.56
C ALA A 226 16.18 8.66 -1.64
N VAL A 227 16.85 7.51 -1.52
CA VAL A 227 18.10 7.38 -0.75
C VAL A 227 19.15 8.34 -1.28
N LYS A 228 19.30 8.43 -2.61
CA LYS A 228 20.26 9.35 -3.23
C LYS A 228 19.86 10.81 -3.06
N LEU A 229 18.58 11.12 -3.25
CA LEU A 229 18.00 12.45 -3.14
C LEU A 229 18.20 13.02 -1.73
N TYR A 230 17.81 12.26 -0.70
CA TYR A 230 17.89 12.68 0.70
C TYR A 230 19.29 12.52 1.30
N GLY A 231 20.13 11.66 0.71
CA GLY A 231 21.54 11.52 1.06
C GLY A 231 22.47 12.49 0.32
N SER A 232 21.93 13.43 -0.47
CA SER A 232 22.67 14.35 -1.33
C SER A 232 23.68 13.65 -2.26
N LEU A 233 23.39 12.41 -2.66
CA LEU A 233 24.19 11.64 -3.61
C LEU A 233 23.76 11.99 -5.04
N ALA A 234 24.73 11.99 -5.96
CA ALA A 234 24.43 12.18 -7.38
C ALA A 234 23.66 10.99 -7.95
N PHE A 235 22.69 11.26 -8.84
CA PHE A 235 22.10 10.23 -9.67
C PHE A 235 23.09 9.79 -10.75
N THR A 236 23.27 8.48 -10.90
CA THR A 236 24.15 7.89 -11.91
C THR A 236 23.44 7.81 -13.25
N GLU A 237 24.20 7.66 -14.34
CA GLU A 237 23.64 7.42 -15.67
C GLU A 237 22.75 6.16 -15.71
N SER A 238 23.13 5.13 -14.95
CA SER A 238 22.34 3.90 -14.81
C SER A 238 20.97 4.16 -14.19
N ASP A 239 20.88 5.05 -13.19
CA ASP A 239 19.61 5.42 -12.56
C ASP A 239 18.67 6.09 -13.56
N LEU A 240 19.19 7.07 -14.31
CA LEU A 240 18.43 7.82 -15.31
C LEU A 240 17.99 6.91 -16.46
N LYS A 241 18.85 5.99 -16.89
CA LYS A 241 18.51 4.99 -17.91
C LYS A 241 17.42 4.03 -17.42
N ARG A 242 17.48 3.59 -16.15
CA ARG A 242 16.44 2.73 -15.55
C ARG A 242 15.09 3.45 -15.48
N GLN A 243 15.10 4.73 -15.08
CA GLN A 243 13.89 5.57 -15.04
C GLN A 243 13.28 5.71 -16.44
N LYS A 244 14.09 6.10 -17.43
CA LYS A 244 13.63 6.25 -18.80
C LYS A 244 13.04 4.95 -19.36
N CYS A 245 13.75 3.82 -19.16
CA CYS A 245 13.27 2.52 -19.59
C CYS A 245 11.92 2.17 -18.95
N LEU A 246 11.73 2.48 -17.66
CA LEU A 246 10.46 2.20 -16.98
C LEU A 246 9.32 3.09 -17.51
N LEU A 247 9.57 4.38 -17.74
CA LEU A 247 8.60 5.30 -18.34
C LEU A 247 8.17 4.86 -19.75
N GLU A 248 9.11 4.34 -20.55
CA GLU A 248 8.79 3.73 -21.85
C GLU A 248 7.86 2.52 -21.69
N ARG A 249 8.06 1.68 -20.68
CA ARG A 249 7.17 0.54 -20.40
C ARG A 249 5.77 0.96 -19.95
N TYR A 250 5.66 2.01 -19.16
CA TYR A 250 4.36 2.60 -18.83
C TYR A 250 3.61 3.03 -20.10
N ASN A 251 4.28 3.74 -21.02
CA ASN A 251 3.64 4.17 -22.26
C ASN A 251 3.14 2.99 -23.10
N ILE A 252 3.95 1.93 -23.23
CA ILE A 252 3.57 0.70 -23.93
C ILE A 252 2.37 0.04 -23.27
N TRP A 253 2.36 -0.04 -21.93
CA TRP A 253 1.26 -0.63 -21.18
C TRP A 253 -0.04 0.16 -21.35
N LEU A 254 0.02 1.50 -21.35
CA LEU A 254 -1.16 2.34 -21.58
C LEU A 254 -1.73 2.11 -22.99
N GLN A 255 -0.88 2.02 -24.01
CA GLN A 255 -1.30 1.72 -25.38
C GLN A 255 -1.97 0.34 -25.48
N ALA A 256 -1.43 -0.67 -24.78
CA ALA A 256 -2.02 -2.01 -24.72
C ALA A 256 -3.40 -2.01 -24.02
N LEU A 257 -3.57 -1.21 -22.96
CA LEU A 257 -4.85 -1.05 -22.26
C LEU A 257 -5.89 -0.37 -23.16
N GLU A 258 -5.49 0.70 -23.86
CA GLU A 258 -6.36 1.41 -24.79
C GLU A 258 -6.75 0.52 -25.98
N ALA A 259 -5.81 -0.28 -26.50
CA ALA A 259 -6.10 -1.27 -27.54
C ALA A 259 -7.12 -2.32 -27.06
N PHE A 260 -6.96 -2.81 -25.83
CA PHE A 260 -7.90 -3.73 -25.20
C PHE A 260 -9.31 -3.14 -25.11
N GLU A 261 -9.44 -1.92 -24.57
CA GLU A 261 -10.73 -1.21 -24.47
C GLU A 261 -11.41 -1.02 -25.84
N ASN A 262 -10.63 -0.77 -26.90
CA ASN A 262 -11.16 -0.59 -28.24
C ASN A 262 -11.52 -1.91 -28.94
N SER A 263 -10.97 -3.04 -28.49
CA SER A 263 -11.09 -4.34 -29.15
C SER A 263 -12.33 -5.15 -28.73
N GLN A 264 -12.92 -4.84 -27.58
CA GLN A 264 -14.01 -5.63 -27.01
C GLN A 264 -15.00 -4.77 -26.22
N ALA A 265 -16.23 -5.27 -26.08
CA ALA A 265 -17.22 -4.64 -25.22
C ALA A 265 -16.79 -4.79 -23.75
N VAL A 266 -16.65 -3.65 -23.08
CA VAL A 266 -16.23 -3.56 -21.68
C VAL A 266 -17.47 -3.65 -20.78
N THR A 267 -17.48 -4.57 -19.81
CA THR A 267 -18.59 -4.69 -18.85
C THR A 267 -18.53 -3.56 -17.80
N ALA A 268 -19.60 -3.36 -17.02
CA ALA A 268 -19.58 -2.37 -15.94
C ALA A 268 -18.50 -2.66 -14.88
N ALA A 269 -18.26 -3.94 -14.56
CA ALA A 269 -17.18 -4.35 -13.66
C ALA A 269 -15.80 -4.05 -14.26
N ASP A 270 -15.62 -4.28 -15.57
CA ASP A 270 -14.39 -3.94 -16.26
C ASP A 270 -14.13 -2.42 -16.24
N VAL A 271 -15.17 -1.58 -16.38
CA VAL A 271 -15.03 -0.11 -16.31
C VAL A 271 -14.46 0.33 -14.96
N LEU A 272 -14.91 -0.28 -13.85
CA LEU A 272 -14.41 0.02 -12.51
C LEU A 272 -12.95 -0.43 -12.37
N SER A 273 -12.62 -1.65 -12.79
CA SER A 273 -11.27 -2.19 -12.77
C SER A 273 -10.30 -1.35 -13.62
N ILE A 274 -10.71 -0.99 -14.84
CA ILE A 274 -9.94 -0.11 -15.73
C ILE A 274 -9.77 1.29 -15.12
N SER A 275 -10.78 1.80 -14.41
CA SER A 275 -10.66 3.08 -13.69
C SER A 275 -9.64 3.01 -12.55
N ALA A 276 -9.63 1.91 -11.77
CA ALA A 276 -8.61 1.68 -10.75
C ALA A 276 -7.20 1.58 -11.36
N LEU A 277 -7.06 0.90 -12.51
CA LEU A 277 -5.80 0.79 -13.24
C LEU A 277 -5.33 2.15 -13.77
N ARG A 278 -6.21 2.97 -14.36
CA ARG A 278 -5.86 4.32 -14.85
C ARG A 278 -5.50 5.28 -13.72
N LEU A 279 -6.20 5.18 -12.59
CA LEU A 279 -5.88 5.93 -11.38
C LEU A 279 -4.47 5.59 -10.87
N GLY A 280 -4.16 4.29 -10.75
CA GLY A 280 -2.84 3.80 -10.37
C GLY A 280 -1.76 4.21 -11.37
N TYR A 281 -2.04 4.08 -12.67
CA TYR A 281 -1.15 4.50 -13.76
C TYR A 281 -0.77 5.97 -13.65
N CYS A 282 -1.77 6.85 -13.54
CA CYS A 282 -1.53 8.28 -13.49
C CYS A 282 -0.65 8.66 -12.30
N ALA A 283 -0.93 8.12 -11.11
CA ALA A 283 -0.14 8.40 -9.90
C ALA A 283 1.29 7.85 -10.00
N SER A 284 1.43 6.58 -10.40
CA SER A 284 2.73 5.90 -10.45
C SER A 284 3.63 6.46 -11.55
N TYR A 285 3.08 6.73 -12.74
CA TYR A 285 3.82 7.32 -13.86
C TYR A 285 4.34 8.72 -13.53
N SER A 286 3.48 9.62 -13.04
CA SER A 286 3.91 10.99 -12.73
C SER A 286 4.91 11.02 -11.58
N ALA A 287 4.76 10.16 -10.56
CA ALA A 287 5.74 10.01 -9.50
C ALA A 287 7.09 9.52 -10.04
N CYS A 288 7.08 8.49 -10.88
CA CYS A 288 8.28 7.95 -11.51
C CYS A 288 8.95 8.96 -12.46
N ALA A 289 8.18 9.81 -13.14
CA ALA A 289 8.72 10.84 -14.03
C ALA A 289 9.46 11.95 -13.25
N CYS A 290 8.98 12.28 -12.04
CA CYS A 290 9.48 13.42 -11.26
C CYS A 290 10.48 13.04 -10.15
N ILE A 291 10.78 11.75 -9.98
CA ILE A 291 11.52 11.23 -8.82
C ILE A 291 12.96 11.79 -8.68
N THR A 292 13.57 12.22 -9.78
CA THR A 292 14.93 12.79 -9.81
C THR A 292 14.94 14.31 -9.67
N ASP A 293 13.77 14.96 -9.63
CA ASP A 293 13.67 16.41 -9.56
C ASP A 293 13.72 16.92 -8.11
N LYS A 294 14.84 17.56 -7.76
CA LYS A 294 15.06 18.18 -6.45
C LYS A 294 14.14 19.38 -6.21
N THR A 295 13.77 20.09 -7.28
CA THR A 295 13.04 21.36 -7.20
C THR A 295 11.53 21.16 -7.00
N GLN A 296 11.05 19.94 -7.25
CA GLN A 296 9.62 19.59 -7.30
C GLN A 296 8.83 20.36 -8.37
N MET A 297 9.51 21.02 -9.31
CA MET A 297 8.94 21.72 -10.47
C MET A 297 8.45 20.74 -11.54
N ALA A 298 9.08 19.57 -11.68
CA ALA A 298 8.71 18.59 -12.70
C ALA A 298 7.27 18.07 -12.55
N TYR A 299 6.70 18.10 -11.35
CA TYR A 299 5.31 17.68 -11.11
C TYR A 299 4.28 18.57 -11.83
N ASP A 300 4.63 19.80 -12.16
CA ASP A 300 3.74 20.82 -12.72
C ASP A 300 3.19 20.44 -14.09
N VAL A 301 4.00 19.77 -14.92
CA VAL A 301 3.61 19.37 -16.28
C VAL A 301 2.60 18.22 -16.28
N HIS A 302 2.39 17.57 -15.14
CA HIS A 302 1.49 16.42 -14.98
C HIS A 302 0.08 16.80 -14.49
N LEU A 303 -0.35 18.06 -14.68
CA LEU A 303 -1.68 18.53 -14.28
C LEU A 303 -2.82 17.61 -14.78
N ASP A 304 -2.72 17.13 -16.02
CA ASP A 304 -3.75 16.26 -16.60
C ASP A 304 -3.76 14.87 -15.97
N SER A 305 -2.60 14.33 -15.56
CA SER A 305 -2.54 13.09 -14.76
C SER A 305 -3.30 13.26 -13.45
N TYR A 306 -3.13 14.38 -12.74
CA TYR A 306 -3.87 14.64 -11.50
C TYR A 306 -5.37 14.79 -11.73
N ARG A 307 -5.80 15.47 -12.80
CA ARG A 307 -7.23 15.56 -13.15
C ARG A 307 -7.83 14.20 -13.48
N ASN A 308 -7.08 13.34 -14.15
CA ASN A 308 -7.50 11.96 -14.41
C ASN A 308 -7.59 11.14 -13.12
N ILE A 309 -6.69 11.34 -12.15
CA ILE A 309 -6.81 10.72 -10.82
C ILE A 309 -8.13 11.13 -10.17
N ILE A 310 -8.46 12.43 -10.14
CA ILE A 310 -9.74 12.91 -9.58
C ILE A 310 -10.91 12.24 -10.29
N ARG A 311 -10.92 12.23 -11.63
CA ARG A 311 -11.99 11.63 -12.44
C ARG A 311 -12.22 10.16 -12.10
N HIS A 312 -11.15 9.35 -12.08
CA HIS A 312 -11.26 7.92 -11.81
C HIS A 312 -11.58 7.64 -10.34
N ALA A 313 -11.05 8.44 -9.41
CA ALA A 313 -11.41 8.34 -8.00
C ALA A 313 -12.91 8.61 -7.81
N SER A 314 -13.49 9.62 -8.48
CA SER A 314 -14.94 9.88 -8.42
C SER A 314 -15.76 8.68 -8.90
N ILE A 315 -15.40 8.07 -10.04
CA ILE A 315 -16.08 6.87 -10.56
C ILE A 315 -16.06 5.73 -9.52
N LEU A 316 -14.89 5.46 -8.94
CA LEU A 316 -14.75 4.39 -7.95
C LEU A 316 -15.53 4.69 -6.67
N ILE A 317 -15.47 5.93 -6.18
CA ILE A 317 -16.19 6.36 -4.99
C ILE A 317 -17.71 6.29 -5.20
N GLU A 318 -18.21 6.69 -6.37
CA GLU A 318 -19.62 6.57 -6.72
C GLU A 318 -20.10 5.11 -6.69
N SER A 319 -19.27 4.17 -7.15
CA SER A 319 -19.61 2.74 -7.12
C SER A 319 -19.78 2.18 -5.70
N LEU A 320 -19.04 2.72 -4.71
CA LEU A 320 -19.17 2.32 -3.30
C LEU A 320 -20.56 2.63 -2.72
N TYR A 321 -21.24 3.65 -3.25
CA TYR A 321 -22.57 4.08 -2.78
C TYR A 321 -23.74 3.40 -3.53
N VAL A 322 -23.50 2.86 -4.73
CA VAL A 322 -24.53 2.20 -5.54
C VAL A 322 -24.83 0.81 -5.01
N ASP A 323 -23.81 0.06 -4.58
CA ASP A 323 -23.98 -1.27 -3.99
C ASP A 323 -24.84 -1.22 -2.70
N ASP A 324 -24.69 -0.16 -1.90
CA ASP A 324 -25.44 0.07 -0.65
C ASP A 324 -26.94 0.40 -0.89
N ALA A 325 -27.29 0.92 -2.07
CA ALA A 325 -28.66 1.30 -2.43
C ALA A 325 -29.46 0.17 -3.09
N SER A 326 -28.81 -0.87 -3.60
CA SER A 326 -29.44 -1.96 -4.36
C SER A 326 -29.90 -3.16 -3.52
N GLU A 327 -29.46 -3.25 -2.26
CA GLU A 327 -29.93 -4.26 -1.31
C GLU A 327 -31.16 -3.78 -0.52
N THR A 328 -32.34 -3.88 -1.14
CA THR A 328 -33.55 -4.12 -0.33
C THR A 328 -33.44 -5.52 0.27
N HIS A 329 -32.81 -5.70 1.44
CA HIS A 329 -33.19 -6.66 2.50
C HIS A 329 -32.13 -6.77 3.62
N SER A 330 -32.61 -6.54 4.86
CA SER A 330 -31.92 -6.72 6.15
C SER A 330 -30.84 -5.69 6.48
N ALA A 331 -30.89 -5.15 7.70
CA ALA A 331 -29.80 -4.37 8.25
C ALA A 331 -28.50 -5.17 8.09
N SER A 332 -27.63 -4.76 7.16
CA SER A 332 -26.35 -5.40 6.95
C SER A 332 -25.66 -5.49 8.31
N ALA A 333 -25.22 -6.69 8.67
CA ALA A 333 -24.54 -6.88 9.95
C ALA A 333 -23.37 -5.87 10.01
N PRO A 334 -23.13 -5.20 11.14
CA PRO A 334 -22.11 -4.16 11.21
C PRO A 334 -20.77 -4.74 10.77
N THR A 335 -20.16 -4.11 9.77
CA THR A 335 -18.84 -4.48 9.24
C THR A 335 -17.91 -3.27 9.31
N ALA A 336 -16.61 -3.52 9.42
CA ALA A 336 -15.62 -2.45 9.38
C ALA A 336 -15.60 -1.76 8.01
N ASN A 337 -15.63 -0.42 7.99
CA ASN A 337 -15.37 0.39 6.80
C ASN A 337 -13.85 0.39 6.51
N PHE A 338 -13.37 -0.74 6.01
CA PHE A 338 -11.96 -1.04 5.82
C PHE A 338 -11.78 -1.97 4.61
N THR A 339 -10.71 -1.78 3.85
CA THR A 339 -10.27 -2.67 2.78
C THR A 339 -8.75 -2.85 2.79
N PHE A 340 -8.28 -4.00 2.29
CA PHE A 340 -6.86 -4.28 2.12
C PHE A 340 -6.36 -3.88 0.73
N ASN A 341 -7.26 -3.56 -0.18
CA ASN A 341 -6.89 -2.97 -1.45
C ASN A 341 -6.47 -1.51 -1.23
N THR A 342 -5.39 -1.08 -1.87
CA THR A 342 -4.85 0.27 -1.71
C THR A 342 -4.82 0.96 -3.06
N SER A 343 -5.71 1.94 -3.26
CA SER A 343 -5.88 2.61 -4.55
C SER A 343 -6.31 4.08 -4.40
N ILE A 344 -7.48 4.37 -3.83
CA ILE A 344 -8.13 5.68 -3.88
C ILE A 344 -7.41 6.66 -2.95
N ILE A 345 -7.23 6.30 -1.68
CA ILE A 345 -6.69 7.22 -0.66
C ILE A 345 -5.25 7.64 -0.98
N PRO A 346 -4.31 6.73 -1.31
CA PRO A 346 -2.96 7.12 -1.70
C PRO A 346 -2.92 8.03 -2.93
N ALA A 347 -3.75 7.76 -3.95
CA ALA A 347 -3.75 8.56 -5.18
C ALA A 347 -4.31 9.97 -4.95
N LEU A 348 -5.37 10.10 -4.15
CA LEU A 348 -5.91 11.40 -3.75
C LEU A 348 -4.92 12.17 -2.86
N PHE A 349 -4.30 11.49 -1.89
CA PHE A 349 -3.27 12.08 -1.05
C PHE A 349 -2.08 12.57 -1.89
N TYR A 350 -1.54 11.72 -2.76
CA TYR A 350 -0.49 12.06 -3.72
C TYR A 350 -0.86 13.29 -4.56
N THR A 351 -2.09 13.32 -5.09
CA THR A 351 -2.60 14.46 -5.85
C THR A 351 -2.60 15.75 -5.03
N ALA A 352 -3.10 15.69 -3.80
CA ALA A 352 -3.18 16.86 -2.92
C ALA A 352 -1.80 17.40 -2.51
N ILE A 353 -0.79 16.55 -2.35
CA ILE A 353 0.56 16.95 -1.89
C ILE A 353 1.59 17.19 -3.00
N ARG A 354 1.27 16.86 -4.27
CA ARG A 354 2.18 17.06 -5.42
C ARG A 354 1.62 17.96 -6.52
N CYS A 355 0.31 17.98 -6.73
CA CYS A 355 -0.29 18.91 -7.70
C CYS A 355 -0.13 20.35 -7.18
N ARG A 356 0.17 21.30 -8.08
CA ARG A 356 0.29 22.73 -7.74
C ARG A 356 -0.94 23.56 -8.08
N CYS A 357 -1.89 22.98 -8.81
CA CYS A 357 -3.13 23.66 -9.16
C CYS A 357 -4.09 23.73 -7.95
N PRO A 358 -4.44 24.94 -7.48
CA PRO A 358 -5.27 25.11 -6.28
C PRO A 358 -6.61 24.35 -6.34
N VAL A 359 -7.25 24.35 -7.51
CA VAL A 359 -8.56 23.71 -7.74
C VAL A 359 -8.45 22.19 -7.62
N THR A 360 -7.50 21.57 -8.34
CA THR A 360 -7.32 20.12 -8.35
C THR A 360 -6.98 19.57 -6.96
N ARG A 361 -6.14 20.28 -6.20
CA ARG A 361 -5.79 19.90 -4.82
C ARG A 361 -7.00 19.88 -3.90
N ARG A 362 -7.87 20.89 -4.00
CA ARG A 362 -9.09 21.01 -3.18
C ARG A 362 -10.14 19.98 -3.55
N GLU A 363 -10.26 19.61 -4.84
CA GLU A 363 -11.11 18.47 -5.23
C GLU A 363 -10.58 17.14 -4.67
N ALA A 364 -9.25 16.93 -4.60
CA ALA A 364 -8.69 15.76 -3.94
C ALA A 364 -9.06 15.71 -2.45
N ILE A 365 -8.92 16.82 -1.73
CA ILE A 365 -9.33 16.95 -0.32
C ILE A 365 -10.82 16.66 -0.14
N LYS A 366 -11.67 17.20 -1.01
CA LYS A 366 -13.13 17.00 -0.99
C LYS A 366 -13.53 15.55 -1.26
N LEU A 367 -12.75 14.79 -2.02
CA LEU A 367 -12.97 13.34 -2.17
C LEU A 367 -12.51 12.58 -0.92
N LEU A 368 -11.44 13.02 -0.25
CA LEU A 368 -10.99 12.43 1.02
C LEU A 368 -11.93 12.68 2.21
N THR A 369 -12.89 13.61 2.10
CA THR A 369 -13.94 13.81 3.12
C THR A 369 -15.15 12.89 2.94
N LYS A 370 -15.20 12.11 1.86
CA LYS A 370 -16.22 11.08 1.66
C LYS A 370 -16.04 9.94 2.67
N ASP A 371 -17.09 9.16 2.88
CA ASP A 371 -17.06 7.99 3.75
C ASP A 371 -16.32 6.84 3.06
N LEU A 372 -15.00 6.97 2.98
CA LEU A 372 -14.12 6.01 2.34
C LEU A 372 -13.69 4.92 3.33
N PRO A 373 -13.61 3.66 2.90
CA PRO A 373 -12.98 2.62 3.71
C PRO A 373 -11.51 2.95 3.95
N ARG A 374 -11.01 2.70 5.15
CA ARG A 374 -9.55 2.76 5.40
C ARG A 374 -8.87 1.71 4.53
N GLU A 375 -7.87 2.12 3.75
CA GLU A 375 -7.15 1.25 2.82
C GLU A 375 -5.83 0.77 3.46
N GLY A 376 -5.87 -0.32 4.22
CA GLY A 376 -4.69 -0.78 4.97
C GLY A 376 -4.25 0.26 6.02
N LEU A 377 -3.09 0.88 5.78
CA LEU A 377 -2.53 1.97 6.62
C LEU A 377 -3.04 3.35 6.22
N TRP A 378 -3.75 3.47 5.10
CA TRP A 378 -4.18 4.73 4.54
C TRP A 378 -5.56 5.11 5.08
N ASP A 379 -5.56 5.91 6.16
CA ASP A 379 -6.79 6.46 6.75
C ASP A 379 -7.20 7.78 6.07
N PRO A 380 -8.44 7.91 5.57
CA PRO A 380 -8.82 9.06 4.75
C PRO A 380 -8.77 10.37 5.54
N GLU A 381 -9.19 10.35 6.82
CA GLU A 381 -9.15 11.52 7.68
C GLU A 381 -7.71 11.92 8.00
N GLN A 382 -6.87 10.96 8.39
CA GLN A 382 -5.47 11.20 8.71
C GLN A 382 -4.73 11.85 7.52
N HIS A 383 -4.93 11.30 6.31
CA HIS A 383 -4.28 11.78 5.09
C HIS A 383 -4.82 13.12 4.63
N ARG A 384 -6.12 13.37 4.79
CA ARG A 384 -6.73 14.68 4.54
C ARG A 384 -6.08 15.77 5.41
N ILE A 385 -5.93 15.53 6.71
CA ILE A 385 -5.35 16.50 7.65
C ILE A 385 -3.91 16.86 7.24
N VAL A 386 -3.09 15.86 6.88
CA VAL A 386 -1.72 16.12 6.41
C VAL A 386 -1.73 16.86 5.07
N ALA A 387 -2.59 16.47 4.13
CA ALA A 387 -2.66 17.10 2.82
C ALA A 387 -3.13 18.56 2.89
N GLU A 388 -4.12 18.87 3.73
CA GLU A 388 -4.52 20.25 4.04
C GLU A 388 -3.34 21.04 4.59
N ARG A 389 -2.58 20.43 5.50
CA ARG A 389 -1.40 21.09 6.08
C ARG A 389 -0.32 21.35 5.03
N VAL A 390 -0.09 20.42 4.10
CA VAL A 390 0.82 20.64 2.95
C VAL A 390 0.34 21.81 2.09
N ILE A 391 -0.97 21.90 1.81
CA ILE A 391 -1.55 23.01 1.04
C ILE A 391 -1.33 24.34 1.77
N GLU A 392 -1.62 24.42 3.07
CA GLU A 392 -1.41 25.62 3.89
C GLU A 392 0.04 26.11 3.86
N ILE A 393 1.00 25.20 3.89
CA ILE A 393 2.43 25.51 3.91
C ILE A 393 2.90 26.00 2.54
N GLU A 394 2.60 25.24 1.49
CA GLU A 394 3.10 25.55 0.15
C GLU A 394 2.42 26.80 -0.43
N GLU A 395 1.15 27.05 -0.11
CA GLU A 395 0.41 28.22 -0.60
C GLU A 395 0.69 29.52 0.21
N MET A 396 1.65 29.50 1.15
CA MET A 396 2.15 30.73 1.77
C MET A 396 2.84 31.67 0.77
N ASP A 397 3.42 31.11 -0.29
CA ASP A 397 4.09 31.83 -1.36
C ASP A 397 3.70 31.19 -2.69
N VAL A 398 2.99 31.96 -3.51
CA VAL A 398 2.40 31.51 -4.77
C VAL A 398 2.70 32.47 -5.91
N ASP A 399 2.80 31.93 -7.12
CA ASP A 399 2.96 32.70 -8.34
C ASP A 399 1.64 33.33 -8.82
N ALA A 400 1.67 33.98 -10.00
CA ALA A 400 0.50 34.60 -10.60
C ALA A 400 -0.64 33.63 -10.97
N LYS A 401 -0.38 32.31 -11.05
CA LYS A 401 -1.39 31.26 -11.26
C LYS A 401 -1.96 30.74 -9.94
N GLY A 402 -1.45 31.21 -8.81
CA GLY A 402 -1.74 30.66 -7.48
C GLY A 402 -1.01 29.36 -7.21
N TRP A 403 0.06 29.03 -7.96
CA TRP A 403 0.83 27.80 -7.76
C TRP A 403 1.97 28.06 -6.79
N PRO A 404 2.28 27.14 -5.86
CA PRO A 404 3.44 27.28 -4.98
C PRO A 404 4.74 27.57 -5.74
N THR A 405 5.46 28.59 -5.28
CA THR A 405 6.82 28.91 -5.79
C THR A 405 7.80 27.79 -5.43
N GLU A 406 8.97 27.74 -6.07
CA GLU A 406 9.96 26.69 -5.79
C GLU A 406 10.38 26.63 -4.31
N THR A 407 10.46 27.79 -3.65
CA THR A 407 10.96 27.96 -2.28
C THR A 407 9.98 27.55 -1.18
N SER A 408 8.68 27.48 -1.49
CA SER A 408 7.63 27.03 -0.57
C SER A 408 7.26 25.56 -0.76
N ARG A 409 7.70 24.91 -1.84
CA ARG A 409 7.41 23.50 -2.10
C ARG A 409 8.04 22.57 -1.07
N LEU A 410 7.31 21.50 -0.76
CA LEU A 410 7.78 20.42 0.09
C LEU A 410 8.26 19.25 -0.77
N CYS A 411 9.48 18.77 -0.53
CA CYS A 411 9.99 17.54 -1.15
C CYS A 411 9.60 16.29 -0.35
N ARG A 412 9.35 16.43 0.97
CA ARG A 412 8.89 15.35 1.84
C ARG A 412 7.69 15.77 2.66
N SER A 413 6.72 14.86 2.76
CA SER A 413 5.54 14.97 3.62
C SER A 413 5.21 13.55 4.09
N SER A 414 5.52 13.21 5.33
CA SER A 414 5.24 11.88 5.90
C SER A 414 4.12 11.93 6.92
N VAL A 415 3.28 10.89 6.90
CA VAL A 415 2.19 10.66 7.85
C VAL A 415 2.64 9.60 8.84
N GLY A 416 2.69 9.94 10.13
CA GLY A 416 3.04 8.99 11.18
C GLY A 416 1.95 7.93 11.37
N THR A 417 2.35 6.68 11.55
CA THR A 417 1.43 5.55 11.77
C THR A 417 0.96 5.40 13.21
N GLU A 418 1.70 6.01 14.14
CA GLU A 418 1.39 5.96 15.56
C GLU A 418 0.44 7.10 15.91
N VAL A 419 -0.68 6.72 16.52
CA VAL A 419 -1.70 7.64 17.02
C VAL A 419 -1.77 7.44 18.52
N ASP A 420 -1.54 8.52 19.27
CA ASP A 420 -1.58 8.54 20.73
C ASP A 420 -3.02 8.46 21.27
N GLU A 421 -3.15 8.26 22.58
CA GLU A 421 -4.43 8.10 23.29
C GLU A 421 -5.38 9.30 23.14
N LYS A 422 -4.85 10.47 22.75
CA LYS A 422 -5.61 11.70 22.50
C LYS A 422 -5.84 11.93 21.00
N ASN A 423 -5.74 10.86 20.20
CA ASN A 423 -5.86 10.86 18.75
C ASN A 423 -4.82 11.71 18.02
N GLY A 424 -3.70 12.01 18.67
CA GLY A 424 -2.62 12.77 18.09
C GLY A 424 -1.65 11.90 17.30
N PHE A 425 -1.14 12.39 16.18
CA PHE A 425 -0.12 11.69 15.39
C PHE A 425 0.91 12.68 14.88
N VAL A 426 2.11 12.21 14.57
CA VAL A 426 3.19 13.08 14.06
C VAL A 426 3.14 13.11 12.54
N ALA A 427 3.33 14.29 11.94
CA ALA A 427 3.64 14.44 10.53
C ALA A 427 4.94 15.21 10.37
N ASP A 428 5.76 14.82 9.38
CA ASP A 428 7.02 15.49 9.10
C ASP A 428 7.00 16.11 7.71
N PHE A 429 7.64 17.27 7.60
CA PHE A 429 7.74 18.01 6.37
C PHE A 429 9.16 18.51 6.13
N LEU A 430 9.56 18.56 4.86
CA LEU A 430 10.86 19.08 4.43
C LEU A 430 10.67 19.95 3.19
N TYR A 431 11.11 21.20 3.26
CA TYR A 431 11.17 22.10 2.11
C TYR A 431 12.24 21.66 1.12
N THR A 432 11.98 21.91 -0.17
CA THR A 432 12.95 21.72 -1.27
C THR A 432 14.27 22.45 -1.02
N LYS A 433 14.22 23.72 -0.60
CA LYS A 433 15.41 24.54 -0.29
C LYS A 433 16.27 24.00 0.85
N ASP A 434 15.70 23.15 1.69
CA ASP A 434 16.36 22.56 2.86
C ASP A 434 16.79 21.10 2.61
N LEU A 435 16.57 20.57 1.40
CA LEU A 435 16.88 19.20 1.03
C LEU A 435 18.36 18.84 1.25
N ASP A 436 19.29 19.72 0.86
CA ASP A 436 20.73 19.49 1.06
C ASP A 436 21.18 19.67 2.53
N LEU A 437 20.25 20.07 3.42
CA LEU A 437 20.45 20.24 4.87
C LEU A 437 19.60 19.25 5.68
N ALA A 438 19.09 18.19 5.03
CA ALA A 438 17.99 17.34 5.51
C ALA A 438 18.17 16.77 6.94
N ALA A 439 19.40 16.51 7.38
CA ALA A 439 19.65 15.98 8.72
C ALA A 439 19.29 16.95 9.86
N HIS A 440 19.12 18.25 9.60
CA HIS A 440 18.98 19.29 10.66
C HIS A 440 17.74 20.20 10.51
N LYS A 441 16.87 19.95 9.52
CA LYS A 441 15.74 20.85 9.19
C LYS A 441 14.39 20.18 8.93
N ILE A 442 14.24 18.89 9.25
CA ILE A 442 12.93 18.26 9.23
C ILE A 442 12.05 18.93 10.28
N TRP A 443 10.90 19.43 9.86
CA TRP A 443 9.91 20.00 10.76
C TRP A 443 8.82 18.97 11.06
N SER A 444 8.73 18.58 12.32
CA SER A 444 7.75 17.63 12.83
C SER A 444 6.63 18.36 13.56
N GLU A 445 5.38 18.05 13.22
CA GLU A 445 4.19 18.62 13.85
C GLU A 445 3.30 17.51 14.40
N ARG A 446 2.82 17.66 15.64
CA ARG A 446 1.77 16.80 16.19
C ARG A 446 0.41 17.26 15.67
N LEU A 447 -0.22 16.46 14.82
CA LEU A 447 -1.57 16.58 14.27
C LEU A 447 -2.60 15.82 15.12
N THR A 448 -3.92 15.96 14.90
CA THR A 448 -4.95 15.30 15.72
C THR A 448 -6.19 14.96 14.91
N LEU A 449 -6.66 13.71 15.00
CA LEU A 449 -7.91 13.25 14.36
C LEU A 449 -9.14 13.82 15.08
N GLY A 450 -10.19 14.15 14.33
CA GLY A 450 -11.44 14.74 14.84
C GLY A 450 -11.31 16.17 15.36
N GLY A 451 -10.17 16.84 15.14
CA GLY A 451 -9.90 18.20 15.60
C GLY A 451 -10.41 19.27 14.63
N SER A 452 -10.76 20.44 15.17
CA SER A 452 -11.09 21.62 14.35
C SER A 452 -9.89 22.09 13.50
N PRO A 453 -10.13 22.81 12.39
CA PRO A 453 -9.06 23.42 11.57
C PRO A 453 -8.12 24.27 12.43
N ARG A 454 -6.81 24.17 12.17
CA ARG A 454 -5.77 24.78 13.01
C ARG A 454 -5.69 26.29 12.86
N LYS A 455 -5.07 26.92 13.87
CA LYS A 455 -4.62 28.32 13.87
C LYS A 455 -3.08 28.45 13.97
N THR A 456 -2.33 27.35 13.95
CA THR A 456 -0.85 27.38 14.03
C THR A 456 -0.27 27.83 12.70
N LEU A 457 0.43 28.97 12.72
CA LEU A 457 1.13 29.47 11.53
C LEU A 457 2.16 28.42 11.07
N PRO A 458 2.32 28.23 9.76
CA PRO A 458 3.41 27.41 9.23
C PRO A 458 4.78 27.93 9.70
N PRO A 459 5.82 27.08 9.74
CA PRO A 459 7.17 27.55 10.03
C PRO A 459 7.56 28.64 9.01
N PRO A 460 8.11 29.79 9.47
CA PRO A 460 8.51 30.88 8.59
C PRO A 460 9.45 30.37 7.49
N LEU A 461 9.23 30.82 6.24
CA LEU A 461 10.08 30.49 5.10
C LEU A 461 11.57 30.84 5.32
N HIS A 462 11.90 31.66 6.33
CA HIS A 462 13.25 32.16 6.61
C HIS A 462 13.80 31.84 8.01
N SER A 463 13.09 31.11 8.89
CA SER A 463 13.62 30.78 10.23
C SER A 463 14.08 29.33 10.32
N ALA A 464 15.36 29.13 10.59
CA ALA A 464 15.90 27.83 10.99
C ALA A 464 15.32 27.47 12.37
N ALA A 465 14.27 26.65 12.39
CA ALA A 465 13.84 26.02 13.63
C ALA A 465 14.83 24.90 13.96
N THR A 466 15.83 25.20 14.79
CA THR A 466 16.59 24.19 15.51
C THR A 466 15.64 23.53 16.52
N SER A 467 15.03 22.40 16.15
CA SER A 467 14.54 21.48 17.18
C SER A 467 15.73 20.65 17.64
N ASN A 468 15.84 20.43 18.96
CA ASN A 468 16.80 19.50 19.54
C ASN A 468 16.45 18.07 19.10
N ALA A 469 16.85 17.70 17.88
CA ALA A 469 16.70 16.36 17.31
C ALA A 469 17.87 15.43 17.72
N GLN A 470 18.45 15.63 18.90
CA GLN A 470 19.45 14.74 19.48
C GLN A 470 18.79 13.56 20.22
N GLN A 471 17.89 12.87 19.54
CA GLN A 471 17.46 11.47 19.80
C GLN A 471 16.25 11.17 18.91
N GLN A 472 16.51 10.83 17.64
CA GLN A 472 15.68 10.01 16.73
C GLN A 472 16.07 10.32 15.28
N CYS A 473 17.32 9.99 14.93
CA CYS A 473 17.74 9.93 13.53
C CYS A 473 18.05 8.47 13.21
N SER A 474 16.99 7.65 13.20
CA SER A 474 17.09 6.22 12.84
C SER A 474 15.71 5.63 12.51
N MET A 475 14.85 6.35 11.80
CA MET A 475 13.64 5.76 11.20
C MET A 475 13.26 6.57 9.96
N VAL A 476 13.85 6.21 8.82
CA VAL A 476 13.31 6.32 7.44
C VAL A 476 14.22 5.51 6.49
N PHE A 477 15.49 5.31 6.84
CA PHE A 477 16.32 4.19 6.40
C PHE A 477 17.21 3.81 7.59
N PRO A 478 17.15 2.59 8.15
CA PRO A 478 18.18 2.17 9.07
C PRO A 478 19.51 2.16 8.30
N GLN A 479 20.49 2.94 8.74
CA GLN A 479 21.87 2.57 8.48
C GLN A 479 22.07 1.24 9.20
N ASP A 480 21.99 0.15 8.46
CA ASP A 480 22.33 -1.17 8.96
C ASP A 480 23.84 -1.18 9.22
N THR A 481 24.23 -0.83 10.44
CA THR A 481 25.62 -0.90 10.92
C THR A 481 26.02 -2.33 11.29
N SER A 482 25.15 -3.32 11.05
CA SER A 482 25.42 -4.74 11.25
C SER A 482 25.51 -5.51 9.93
N SER A 483 26.56 -5.24 9.15
CA SER A 483 27.04 -6.23 8.16
C SER A 483 27.84 -7.31 8.90
N PRO A 484 27.50 -8.62 8.79
CA PRO A 484 28.30 -9.70 9.35
C PRO A 484 29.66 -9.90 8.67
N TRP A 485 30.02 -9.07 7.68
CA TRP A 485 31.21 -9.26 6.83
C TRP A 485 32.37 -8.30 7.15
N ARG A 486 32.44 -7.73 8.35
CA ARG A 486 33.59 -6.92 8.83
C ARG A 486 34.36 -7.55 10.00
N GLN A 487 34.37 -8.87 10.11
CA GLN A 487 35.33 -9.60 10.96
C GLN A 487 36.02 -10.70 10.16
N LEU A 488 36.81 -10.27 9.17
CA LEU A 488 37.97 -10.98 8.67
C LEU A 488 39.00 -9.91 8.29
N ASP A 489 39.62 -9.35 9.33
CA ASP A 489 41.05 -9.03 9.43
C ASP A 489 41.39 -8.74 10.91
#